data_AF-A0A920FVI0-F1
#
_entry.id   AF-A0A920FVI0-F1
#
_cell.length_a   1.000
_cell.length_b   1.000
_cell.length_c   1.000
_cell.angle_alpha   90.00
_cell.angle_beta   90.00
_cell.angle_gamma   90.00
#
_symmetry.space_group_name_H-M   'P 1'
#
loop_
_entity.id
_entity.type
_entity.pdbx_description
1 polymer ?
#
loop_
_entity_poly.entity_id
_entity_poly.type
_entity_poly.pdbx_seq_one_letter_code
_entity_poly.pdbx_strand_id
1 'polypeptide(L)'
;MSNTPKIMSGVYLTGHGGLDKLVYREDIPVPIPQAGEVLIEVKGAGVNNTDINTRLGWYSKKVTSDTNAGGSEGLSEVDDDDPSWSGFPSVSKNSRGDICGRSSSR
;
A
#
# COMPACT_ATOMS: atom_id res chain seq x y z
N MET A 1 -4.14 30.37 -1.71
CA MET A 1 -3.20 29.34 -1.22
C MET A 1 -4.04 28.23 -0.63
N SER A 2 -3.99 27.01 -1.17
CA SER A 2 -4.80 25.90 -0.66
C SER A 2 -4.37 25.55 0.76
N ASN A 3 -5.32 25.50 1.69
CA ASN A 3 -5.07 25.14 3.08
C ASN A 3 -4.90 23.62 3.21
N THR A 4 -3.74 23.12 2.79
CA THR A 4 -3.41 21.69 2.88
C THR A 4 -3.05 21.34 4.33
N PRO A 5 -3.64 20.30 4.93
CA PRO A 5 -3.32 19.90 6.29
C PRO A 5 -1.87 19.42 6.40
N LYS A 6 -1.31 19.49 7.62
CA LYS A 6 0.06 19.01 7.88
C LYS A 6 0.14 17.48 8.02
N ILE A 7 -0.96 16.85 8.42
CA ILE A 7 -1.11 15.42 8.63
C ILE A 7 -2.32 14.89 7.85
N MET A 8 -2.28 13.62 7.49
CA MET A 8 -3.33 12.86 6.84
C MET A 8 -3.47 11.47 7.45
N SER A 9 -4.55 10.79 7.08
CA SER A 9 -4.81 9.41 7.46
C SER A 9 -4.54 8.44 6.30
N GLY A 10 -4.26 7.19 6.62
CA GLY A 10 -3.95 6.16 5.65
C GLY A 10 -3.72 4.79 6.29
N VAL A 11 -3.69 3.75 5.46
CA VAL A 11 -3.45 2.36 5.90
C VAL A 11 -2.01 1.96 5.56
N TYR A 12 -1.26 1.53 6.57
CA TYR A 12 0.10 1.05 6.43
C TYR A 12 0.11 -0.46 6.30
N LEU A 13 0.89 -0.97 5.34
CA LEU A 13 1.26 -2.37 5.28
C LEU A 13 2.52 -2.57 6.11
N THR A 14 2.43 -3.34 7.20
CA THR A 14 3.54 -3.53 8.17
C THR A 14 4.33 -4.83 7.98
N GLY A 15 3.95 -5.65 7.01
CA GLY A 15 4.59 -6.94 6.70
C GLY A 15 3.67 -7.86 5.92
N HIS A 16 4.08 -9.10 5.70
CA HIS A 16 3.24 -10.11 5.07
C HIS A 16 2.34 -10.84 6.07
N GLY A 17 1.14 -11.22 5.65
CA GLY A 17 0.20 -11.97 6.49
C GLY A 17 -1.26 -11.58 6.33
N GLY A 18 -2.01 -11.77 7.41
CA GLY A 18 -3.44 -11.49 7.50
C GLY A 18 -3.77 -10.00 7.60
N LEU A 19 -5.02 -9.72 7.98
CA LEU A 19 -5.52 -8.34 8.13
C LEU A 19 -4.80 -7.54 9.23
N ASP A 20 -4.16 -8.20 10.18
CA ASP A 20 -3.35 -7.57 11.24
C ASP A 20 -2.15 -6.78 10.70
N LYS A 21 -1.75 -7.03 9.44
CA LYS A 21 -0.69 -6.28 8.76
C LYS A 21 -1.15 -4.96 8.13
N LEU A 22 -2.44 -4.64 8.22
CA LEU A 22 -3.01 -3.37 7.76
C LEU A 22 -3.33 -2.49 8.96
N VAL A 23 -2.56 -1.42 9.16
CA VAL A 23 -2.71 -0.50 10.29
C VAL A 23 -3.20 0.85 9.81
N TYR A 24 -4.41 1.25 10.21
CA TYR A 24 -4.91 2.60 9.98
C TYR A 24 -4.20 3.60 10.91
N ARG A 25 -3.69 4.69 10.33
CA ARG A 25 -2.99 5.77 11.02
C ARG A 25 -3.59 7.11 10.64
N GLU A 26 -3.51 8.08 11.54
CA GLU A 26 -4.03 9.45 11.36
C GLU A 26 -2.93 10.53 11.50
N ASP A 27 -1.69 10.09 11.69
CA ASP A 27 -0.54 10.91 12.01
C ASP A 27 0.51 10.93 10.88
N ILE A 28 0.08 10.68 9.64
CA ILE A 28 0.98 10.59 8.49
C ILE A 28 1.27 12.01 7.98
N PRO A 29 2.53 12.45 7.85
CA PRO A 29 2.85 13.75 7.27
C PRO A 29 2.37 13.84 5.81
N VAL A 30 1.70 14.93 5.45
CA VAL A 30 1.32 15.16 4.05
C VAL A 30 2.57 15.39 3.20
N PRO A 31 2.78 14.65 2.09
CA PRO A 31 3.96 14.79 1.26
C PRO A 31 3.98 16.15 0.56
N ILE A 32 5.18 16.71 0.39
CA ILE A 32 5.40 17.95 -0.36
C ILE A 32 5.83 17.56 -1.78
N PRO A 33 5.00 17.83 -2.81
CA PRO A 33 5.35 17.48 -4.19
C PRO A 33 6.59 18.26 -4.65
N GLN A 34 7.51 17.55 -5.32
CA GLN A 34 8.66 18.14 -6.01
C GLN A 34 8.26 18.68 -7.39
N ALA A 35 9.24 19.26 -8.09
CA ALA A 35 9.02 19.73 -9.46
C ALA A 35 8.59 18.56 -10.36
N GLY A 36 7.44 18.72 -11.04
CA GLY A 36 6.84 17.69 -11.90
C GLY A 36 5.93 16.70 -11.18
N GLU A 37 5.78 16.80 -9.86
CA GLU A 37 4.84 16.00 -9.08
C GLU A 37 3.55 16.77 -8.78
N VAL A 38 2.46 16.05 -8.55
CA VAL A 38 1.18 16.63 -8.12
C VAL A 38 0.74 16.04 -6.78
N LEU A 39 0.18 16.89 -5.92
CA LEU A 39 -0.49 16.42 -4.71
C LEU A 39 -1.97 16.18 -5.00
N ILE A 40 -2.47 15.00 -4.63
CA ILE A 40 -3.86 14.60 -4.84
C ILE A 40 -4.51 14.35 -3.48
N GLU A 41 -5.62 15.06 -3.22
CA GLU A 41 -6.52 14.73 -2.14
C GLU A 41 -7.41 13.55 -2.59
N VAL A 42 -7.07 12.35 -2.13
CA VAL A 42 -7.78 11.11 -2.46
C VAL A 42 -9.18 11.13 -1.85
N LYS A 43 -10.21 10.92 -2.68
CA LYS A 43 -11.62 10.80 -2.28
C LYS A 43 -12.14 9.37 -2.36
N GLY A 44 -11.48 8.53 -3.15
CA GLY A 44 -11.74 7.10 -3.24
C GLY A 44 -10.54 6.38 -3.84
N ALA A 45 -10.37 5.13 -3.43
CA ALA A 45 -9.34 4.24 -3.96
C ALA A 45 -9.97 2.86 -4.19
N GLY A 46 -9.70 2.25 -5.34
CA GLY A 46 -10.03 0.86 -5.61
C GLY A 46 -9.12 -0.09 -4.83
N VAL A 47 -9.68 -1.21 -4.36
CA VAL A 47 -8.90 -2.33 -3.84
C VAL A 47 -8.81 -3.39 -4.93
N ASN A 48 -7.60 -3.74 -5.32
CA ASN A 48 -7.31 -4.70 -6.38
C ASN A 48 -6.72 -5.99 -5.81
N ASN A 49 -6.78 -7.08 -6.57
CA ASN A 49 -6.14 -8.35 -6.19
C ASN A 49 -4.63 -8.19 -5.92
N THR A 50 -3.96 -7.25 -6.62
CA THR A 50 -2.55 -6.94 -6.38
C THR A 50 -2.31 -6.45 -4.96
N ASP A 51 -3.20 -5.65 -4.37
CA ASP A 51 -3.06 -5.18 -2.99
C ASP A 51 -3.11 -6.36 -2.01
N ILE A 52 -4.02 -7.31 -2.27
CA ILE A 52 -4.16 -8.54 -1.49
C ILE A 52 -2.90 -9.41 -1.66
N ASN A 53 -2.45 -9.66 -2.89
CA ASN A 53 -1.26 -10.48 -3.18
C ASN A 53 0.01 -9.91 -2.57
N THR A 54 0.18 -8.58 -2.61
CA THR A 54 1.29 -7.90 -1.95
C THR A 54 1.22 -8.09 -0.44
N ARG A 55 0.05 -7.93 0.19
CA ARG A 55 -0.10 -8.18 1.64
C ARG A 55 0.16 -9.64 1.99
N LEU A 56 -0.33 -10.58 1.19
CA LEU A 56 -0.15 -12.01 1.44
C LEU A 56 1.28 -12.51 1.19
N GLY A 57 2.16 -11.71 0.58
CA GLY A 57 3.49 -12.17 0.18
C GLY A 57 3.45 -13.16 -0.99
N TRP A 58 2.37 -13.14 -1.78
CA TRP A 58 2.11 -14.11 -2.86
C TRP A 58 3.19 -14.11 -3.94
N TYR A 59 3.92 -13.00 -4.09
CA TYR A 59 5.03 -12.89 -5.03
C TYR A 59 6.35 -13.51 -4.53
N SER A 60 6.39 -14.05 -3.30
CA SER A 60 7.52 -14.86 -2.84
C SER A 60 7.65 -16.11 -3.70
N LYS A 61 8.88 -16.49 -4.02
CA LYS A 61 9.18 -17.64 -4.89
C LYS A 61 8.74 -18.97 -4.30
N LYS A 62 8.49 -19.01 -2.99
CA LYS A 62 8.07 -20.20 -2.26
C LYS A 62 6.56 -20.43 -2.27
N VAL A 63 5.77 -19.42 -2.60
CA VAL A 63 4.31 -19.53 -2.60
C VAL A 63 3.84 -20.27 -3.85
N THR A 64 3.08 -21.35 -3.65
CA THR A 64 2.47 -22.12 -4.75
C THR A 64 0.94 -22.11 -4.75
N SER A 65 0.34 -21.47 -3.74
CA SER A 65 -1.11 -21.44 -3.49
C SER A 65 -1.76 -20.16 -4.02
N ASP A 66 -3.04 -20.21 -4.38
CA ASP A 66 -3.78 -19.04 -4.90
C ASP A 66 -4.14 -18.01 -3.81
N THR A 67 -4.41 -16.77 -4.23
CA THR A 67 -4.81 -15.64 -3.36
C THR A 67 -5.92 -15.97 -2.36
N ASN A 68 -6.92 -16.75 -2.78
CA ASN A 68 -8.07 -17.10 -1.95
C ASN A 68 -7.68 -17.97 -0.75
N ALA A 69 -6.59 -18.73 -0.85
CA ALA A 69 -6.15 -19.63 0.22
C ALA A 69 -5.63 -18.88 1.45
N GLY A 70 -5.09 -17.67 1.27
CA GLY A 70 -4.50 -16.86 2.36
C GLY A 70 -5.28 -15.60 2.72
N GLY A 71 -6.42 -15.33 2.07
CA GLY A 71 -7.09 -14.02 2.08
C GLY A 71 -7.41 -13.43 3.46
N SER A 72 -7.62 -14.24 4.50
CA SER A 72 -7.85 -13.79 5.88
C SER A 72 -6.59 -13.81 6.75
N GLU A 73 -5.80 -14.89 6.69
CA GLU A 73 -4.75 -15.19 7.67
C GLU A 73 -3.31 -14.98 7.16
N GLY A 74 -3.11 -14.81 5.85
CA GLY A 74 -1.77 -14.83 5.25
C GLY A 74 -1.45 -16.17 4.59
N LEU A 75 -0.30 -16.24 3.92
CA LEU A 75 0.24 -17.47 3.34
C LEU A 75 1.39 -17.97 4.22
N SER A 76 1.45 -19.28 4.47
CA SER A 76 2.44 -19.90 5.37
C SER A 76 3.83 -20.08 4.75
N GLU A 77 3.93 -19.99 3.42
CA GLU A 77 5.15 -20.26 2.66
C GLU A 77 5.97 -19.01 2.35
N VAL A 78 5.59 -17.85 2.90
CA VAL A 78 6.22 -16.56 2.58
C VAL A 78 7.63 -16.48 3.17
N ASP A 79 8.58 -16.05 2.35
CA ASP A 79 9.90 -15.62 2.78
C ASP A 79 9.94 -14.09 2.83
N ASP A 80 10.07 -13.49 4.02
CA ASP A 80 10.10 -12.03 4.18
C ASP A 80 11.36 -11.39 3.57
N ASP A 81 12.41 -12.20 3.31
CA ASP A 81 13.63 -11.76 2.63
C ASP A 81 13.48 -11.83 1.09
N ASP A 82 12.43 -12.45 0.56
CA ASP A 82 12.17 -12.43 -0.88
C ASP A 82 11.77 -11.01 -1.33
N PRO A 83 12.34 -10.51 -2.43
CA PRO A 83 11.92 -9.24 -2.99
C PRO A 83 10.43 -9.31 -3.37
N SER A 84 9.65 -8.36 -2.86
CA SER A 84 8.29 -8.12 -3.35
C SER A 84 8.31 -7.76 -4.85
N TRP A 85 7.14 -7.62 -5.46
CA TRP A 85 6.92 -7.25 -6.87
C TRP A 85 7.85 -6.15 -7.44
N SER A 86 8.42 -5.27 -6.61
CA SER A 86 9.35 -4.21 -7.01
C SER A 86 10.86 -4.51 -6.83
N GLY A 87 11.28 -5.72 -6.45
CA GLY A 87 12.70 -6.04 -6.30
C GLY A 87 13.34 -5.57 -4.98
N PHE A 88 12.54 -5.03 -4.06
CA PHE A 88 12.98 -4.53 -2.75
C PHE A 88 12.11 -5.14 -1.63
N PRO A 89 12.69 -5.41 -0.44
CA PRO A 89 11.91 -5.70 0.76
C PRO A 89 10.99 -4.51 1.10
N SER A 90 9.85 -4.81 1.72
CA SER A 90 8.68 -3.92 1.86
C SER A 90 9.00 -2.45 2.19
N VAL A 91 9.10 -1.60 1.16
CA VAL A 91 9.06 -0.16 1.34
C VAL A 91 7.64 0.30 1.07
N SER A 92 6.99 0.82 2.10
CA SER A 92 5.65 1.41 2.03
C SER A 92 5.66 2.66 1.15
N LYS A 93 5.56 2.49 -0.16
CA LYS A 93 5.29 3.62 -1.08
C LYS A 93 4.27 3.20 -2.12
N ASN A 94 3.04 3.54 -1.79
CA ASN A 94 1.95 3.83 -2.70
C ASN A 94 1.17 2.59 -3.17
N SER A 95 -0.07 2.50 -2.69
CA SER A 95 -1.12 1.71 -3.32
C SER A 95 -1.16 2.06 -4.80
N ARG A 96 -0.83 1.11 -5.67
CA ARG A 96 -0.98 1.24 -7.13
C ARG A 96 -2.45 1.08 -7.51
N GLY A 97 -3.33 1.71 -6.74
CA GLY A 97 -4.77 1.64 -6.89
C GLY A 97 -5.25 2.72 -7.84
N ASP A 98 -6.37 2.44 -8.51
CA ASP A 98 -7.15 3.46 -9.18
C ASP A 98 -7.66 4.42 -8.10
N ILE A 99 -7.13 5.65 -8.11
CA ILE A 99 -7.55 6.70 -7.19
C ILE A 99 -8.39 7.74 -7.92
N CYS A 100 -9.42 8.23 -7.25
CA CYS A 100 -10.12 9.44 -7.65
C CYS A 100 -9.92 10.51 -6.58
N GLY A 101 -9.73 11.76 -7.00
CA GLY A 101 -9.40 12.82 -6.07
C GLY A 101 -9.27 14.17 -6.75
N ARG A 102 -8.99 15.18 -5.92
CA ARG A 102 -8.75 16.54 -6.40
C ARG A 102 -7.24 16.79 -6.43
N SER A 103 -6.72 17.17 -7.59
CA SER A 103 -5.34 17.64 -7.68
C SER A 103 -5.25 19.09 -7.20
N SER A 104 -4.17 19.39 -6.50
CA SER A 104 -3.75 20.77 -6.24
C SER A 104 -2.38 20.99 -6.88
N SER A 105 -2.29 21.93 -7.80
CA SER A 105 -1.01 22.51 -8.23
C SER A 105 -0.67 23.69 -7.32
N ARG A 106 0.63 23.94 -7.13
CA ARG A 106 1.06 25.27 -6.67
C ARG A 106 0.76 26.33 -7.73
#